data_AF-A0A6L4AWN1-F1
#
_entry.id   AF-A0A6L4AWN1-F1
#
_cell.length_a   1.000
_cell.length_b   1.000
_cell.length_c   1.000
_cell.angle_alpha   90.00
_cell.angle_beta   90.00
_cell.angle_gamma   90.00
#
_symmetry.space_group_name_H-M   'P 1'
#
loop_
_entity.id
_entity.type
_entity.pdbx_description
1 polymer ?
#
loop_
_entity_poly.entity_id
_entity_poly.type
_entity_poly.pdbx_seq_one_letter_code
_entity_poly.pdbx_strand_id
1 'polypeptide(L)'
;MTTRPKVCIDRLLPAEMMRHQETMAGPAGRVRAISPRGKTWNNGSTLRVRFIGGTQAQRNTAITQAGWWSAVANLKFDFNDAADAEIRIAFDPSDGAWSYIGTDCRSIPLNQPTMNLGFLDGGTAAHEFGHAIGLAHEHQSPFGGISWNEKVVLKELAGSPNFWDEATIRHNVLAKYSVDQVNGTDFDPESIMLYFFPATWTTNGIATKANDVLSSLDKLFISGAKMYPRSGPSLETATVLKVGAARRTPASIGKAGEQDLYQFVVTTPGKHIIDTQGSTDVVMKLFGPDSTTNLIATDDDSGLGSNARIAASLSAGTYYAQVRHFDAAGTGAYTIRVRRG
;
A
#
# COMPACT_ATOMS: atom_id res chain seq x y z
N MET A 1 24.48 -30.06 -5.19
CA MET A 1 23.15 -29.50 -4.92
C MET A 1 23.23 -28.02 -5.23
N THR A 2 22.71 -27.58 -6.38
CA THR A 2 22.63 -26.15 -6.71
C THR A 2 21.67 -25.49 -5.74
N THR A 3 22.17 -24.57 -4.92
CA THR A 3 21.38 -23.74 -4.02
C THR A 3 20.26 -23.08 -4.82
N ARG A 4 19.01 -23.49 -4.59
CA ARG A 4 17.85 -22.82 -5.17
C ARG A 4 17.79 -21.40 -4.61
N PRO A 5 17.54 -20.38 -5.44
CA PRO A 5 17.45 -18.99 -4.96
C PRO A 5 16.35 -18.88 -3.90
N LYS A 6 16.64 -18.17 -2.82
CA LYS A 6 15.61 -17.74 -1.86
C LYS A 6 14.81 -16.63 -2.54
N VAL A 7 13.50 -16.80 -2.65
CA VAL A 7 12.60 -15.82 -3.27
C VAL A 7 11.63 -15.39 -2.18
N CYS A 8 11.44 -14.08 -2.01
CA CYS A 8 10.39 -13.58 -1.14
C CYS A 8 9.01 -13.83 -1.79
N ILE A 9 7.93 -13.54 -1.07
CA ILE A 9 6.57 -13.86 -1.49
C ILE A 9 5.64 -12.69 -1.13
N ASP A 10 4.74 -12.29 -2.03
CA ASP A 10 3.59 -11.48 -1.63
C ASP A 10 2.50 -12.35 -1.00
N ARG A 11 1.97 -11.93 0.16
CA ARG A 11 0.71 -12.49 0.66
C ARG A 11 -0.44 -11.55 0.32
N LEU A 12 -1.44 -12.10 -0.37
CA LEU A 12 -2.64 -11.38 -0.76
C LEU A 12 -3.84 -11.89 0.02
N LEU A 13 -4.84 -11.04 0.21
CA LEU A 13 -6.11 -11.47 0.77
C LEU A 13 -6.85 -12.36 -0.25
N PRO A 14 -7.61 -13.37 0.17
CA PRO A 14 -8.37 -14.24 -0.75
C PRO A 14 -9.29 -13.49 -1.73
N ALA A 15 -9.81 -12.32 -1.34
CA ALA A 15 -10.63 -11.47 -2.19
C ALA A 15 -9.85 -10.81 -3.34
N GLU A 16 -8.53 -10.68 -3.22
CA GLU A 16 -7.65 -10.10 -4.25
C GLU A 16 -7.26 -11.13 -5.31
N MET A 17 -7.16 -12.40 -4.91
CA MET A 17 -6.90 -13.52 -5.82
C MET A 17 -7.99 -13.68 -6.90
N MET A 18 -9.19 -13.14 -6.64
CA MET A 18 -10.37 -13.23 -7.50
C MET A 18 -10.58 -12.00 -8.41
N ARG A 19 -9.77 -10.94 -8.29
CA ARG A 19 -9.87 -9.78 -9.20
C ARG A 19 -9.17 -10.10 -10.52
N HIS A 20 -9.95 -10.31 -11.57
CA HIS A 20 -9.44 -10.49 -12.94
C HIS A 20 -8.62 -9.27 -13.39
N GLN A 21 -7.41 -9.52 -13.87
CA GLN A 21 -6.53 -8.54 -14.49
C GLN A 21 -6.96 -8.34 -15.94
N GLU A 22 -7.75 -7.30 -16.22
CA GLU A 22 -8.01 -6.87 -17.59
C GLU A 22 -6.92 -5.90 -18.05
N THR A 23 -6.23 -6.22 -19.14
CA THR A 23 -5.11 -5.42 -19.66
C THR A 23 -5.63 -4.35 -20.62
N MET A 24 -5.35 -3.08 -20.33
CA MET A 24 -5.51 -1.98 -21.30
C MET A 24 -4.24 -1.12 -21.38
N ALA A 25 -3.91 -0.65 -22.60
CA ALA A 25 -2.74 0.18 -22.88
C ALA A 25 -3.01 1.66 -22.56
N GLY A 26 -2.13 2.31 -21.78
CA GLY A 26 -2.26 3.73 -21.41
C GLY A 26 -1.26 4.67 -22.12
N PRO A 27 -1.51 6.01 -22.13
CA PRO A 27 -0.68 6.99 -22.85
C PRO A 27 0.66 7.28 -22.13
N ALA A 28 1.67 7.71 -22.89
CA ALA A 28 3.04 7.90 -22.42
C ALA A 28 3.27 9.21 -21.60
N GLY A 29 3.84 9.06 -20.39
CA GLY A 29 4.44 10.12 -19.56
C GLY A 29 5.15 9.54 -18.32
N ARG A 30 6.32 10.10 -17.94
CA ARG A 30 7.28 9.66 -16.88
C ARG A 30 6.79 10.09 -15.47
N VAL A 31 6.80 9.33 -14.36
CA VAL A 31 7.83 8.74 -13.45
C VAL A 31 7.15 7.62 -12.60
N ARG A 32 7.89 6.68 -12.01
CA ARG A 32 7.68 5.28 -12.39
C ARG A 32 8.17 4.31 -11.19
N ALA A 33 7.30 3.50 -10.51
CA ALA A 33 7.44 2.26 -9.60
C ALA A 33 6.04 1.72 -9.25
N ILE A 34 5.80 0.44 -8.91
CA ILE A 34 4.42 -0.15 -8.86
C ILE A 34 3.76 -0.06 -7.48
N SER A 35 2.54 0.51 -7.40
CA SER A 35 1.65 0.45 -6.23
C SER A 35 0.20 0.17 -6.63
N PRO A 36 -0.45 -0.89 -6.10
CA PRO A 36 -1.86 -1.15 -6.38
C PRO A 36 -2.76 -0.04 -5.82
N ARG A 37 -3.70 0.44 -6.64
CA ARG A 37 -4.60 1.54 -6.24
C ARG A 37 -5.38 1.21 -4.97
N GLY A 38 -5.43 2.18 -4.06
CA GLY A 38 -6.22 2.09 -2.83
C GLY A 38 -5.55 1.34 -1.68
N LYS A 39 -4.33 0.82 -1.86
CA LYS A 39 -3.53 0.13 -0.83
C LYS A 39 -2.61 1.04 -0.04
N THR A 40 -2.42 2.27 -0.48
CA THR A 40 -1.54 3.22 0.21
C THR A 40 -2.12 3.66 1.55
N TRP A 41 -1.23 3.91 2.50
CA TRP A 41 -1.57 4.57 3.76
C TRP A 41 -1.88 6.05 3.53
N ASN A 42 -2.42 6.72 4.55
CA ASN A 42 -2.56 8.17 4.50
C ASN A 42 -1.16 8.81 4.57
N ASN A 43 -0.93 9.81 3.73
CA ASN A 43 0.35 10.52 3.71
C ASN A 43 0.62 11.20 5.07
N GLY A 44 1.83 11.02 5.59
CA GLY A 44 2.24 11.48 6.93
C GLY A 44 1.88 10.54 8.07
N SER A 45 1.30 9.36 7.82
CA SER A 45 0.97 8.40 8.87
C SER A 45 2.20 7.86 9.60
N THR A 46 2.02 7.59 10.90
CA THR A 46 2.91 6.75 11.70
C THR A 46 2.30 5.36 11.80
N LEU A 47 2.99 4.35 11.25
CA LEU A 47 2.59 2.95 11.28
C LEU A 47 3.22 2.28 12.49
N ARG A 48 2.41 1.66 13.35
CA ARG A 48 2.92 0.93 14.51
C ARG A 48 3.41 -0.43 14.04
N VAL A 49 4.55 -0.82 14.57
CA VAL A 49 5.23 -2.06 14.22
C VAL A 49 5.50 -2.85 15.49
N ARG A 50 5.21 -4.15 15.45
CA ARG A 50 5.58 -5.08 16.51
C ARG A 50 6.28 -6.32 15.99
N PHE A 51 7.08 -6.93 16.86
CA PHE A 51 7.78 -8.18 16.57
C PHE A 51 7.13 -9.36 17.27
N ILE A 52 6.85 -10.42 16.52
CA ILE A 52 6.40 -11.71 17.01
C ILE A 52 7.63 -12.63 17.02
N GLY A 53 8.41 -12.58 18.10
CA GLY A 53 9.68 -13.32 18.21
C GLY A 53 10.85 -12.60 17.54
N GLY A 54 11.82 -13.37 17.02
CA GLY A 54 13.07 -12.85 16.42
C GLY A 54 14.14 -12.46 17.45
N THR A 55 15.40 -12.67 17.07
CA THR A 55 16.59 -12.23 17.82
C THR A 55 16.77 -10.71 17.74
N GLN A 56 17.54 -10.13 18.66
CA GLN A 56 17.84 -8.69 18.63
C GLN A 56 18.51 -8.27 17.32
N ALA A 57 19.40 -9.10 16.77
CA ALA A 57 20.06 -8.83 15.49
C ALA A 57 19.05 -8.76 14.35
N GLN A 58 18.13 -9.73 14.26
CA GLN A 58 17.07 -9.74 13.25
C GLN A 58 16.17 -8.50 13.34
N ARG A 59 15.75 -8.15 14.57
CA ARG A 59 14.93 -6.95 14.82
C ARG A 59 15.65 -5.66 14.44
N ASN A 60 16.94 -5.54 14.77
CA ASN A 60 17.73 -4.37 14.42
C ASN A 60 17.84 -4.18 12.90
N THR A 61 18.07 -5.27 12.14
CA THR A 61 18.07 -5.21 10.67
C THR A 61 16.74 -4.71 10.13
N ALA A 62 15.62 -5.24 10.64
CA ALA A 62 14.28 -4.80 10.23
C ALA A 62 14.06 -3.30 10.52
N ILE A 63 14.43 -2.82 11.70
CA ILE A 63 14.34 -1.39 12.08
C ILE A 63 15.19 -0.52 11.14
N THR A 64 16.44 -0.91 10.90
CA THR A 64 17.35 -0.15 10.04
C THR A 64 16.82 -0.03 8.62
N GLN A 65 16.36 -1.13 8.03
CA GLN A 65 15.89 -1.16 6.64
C GLN A 65 14.51 -0.51 6.47
N ALA A 66 13.62 -0.60 7.46
CA ALA A 66 12.40 0.21 7.49
C ALA A 66 12.72 1.71 7.49
N GLY A 67 13.77 2.11 8.22
CA GLY A 67 14.27 3.49 8.27
C GLY A 67 14.70 4.05 6.90
N TRP A 68 15.12 3.19 5.96
CA TRP A 68 15.45 3.63 4.60
C TRP A 68 14.25 4.24 3.88
N TRP A 69 13.06 3.65 4.05
CA TRP A 69 11.82 4.19 3.50
C TRP A 69 11.40 5.49 4.19
N SER A 70 11.39 5.55 5.53
CA SER A 70 11.06 6.78 6.27
C SER A 70 12.00 7.94 5.97
N ALA A 71 13.25 7.65 5.56
CA ALA A 71 14.22 8.66 5.15
C ALA A 71 13.86 9.34 3.82
N VAL A 72 12.94 8.80 3.02
CA VAL A 72 12.53 9.38 1.73
C VAL A 72 11.03 9.61 1.61
N ALA A 73 10.21 8.74 2.19
CA ALA A 73 8.75 8.80 2.22
C ALA A 73 8.29 9.67 3.39
N ASN A 74 7.12 10.31 3.26
CA ASN A 74 6.42 10.92 4.38
C ASN A 74 5.59 9.88 5.13
N LEU A 75 6.28 8.88 5.69
CA LEU A 75 5.75 7.87 6.59
C LEU A 75 6.74 7.68 7.74
N LYS A 76 6.23 7.25 8.90
CA LYS A 76 7.03 6.91 10.07
C LYS A 76 6.70 5.48 10.51
N PHE A 77 7.68 4.76 11.04
CA PHE A 77 7.48 3.47 11.68
C PHE A 77 7.74 3.60 13.17
N ASP A 78 6.75 3.26 13.99
CA ASP A 78 6.82 3.29 15.44
C ASP A 78 6.91 1.86 15.99
N PHE A 79 8.12 1.43 16.36
CA PHE A 79 8.38 0.10 16.90
C PHE A 79 8.08 0.07 18.40
N ASN A 80 6.80 0.01 18.76
CA ASN A 80 6.31 0.18 20.13
C ASN A 80 5.64 -1.08 20.75
N ASP A 81 5.65 -2.20 20.03
CA ASP A 81 5.00 -3.46 20.42
C ASP A 81 3.49 -3.32 20.76
N ALA A 82 2.80 -2.34 20.17
CA ALA A 82 1.36 -2.18 20.34
C ALA A 82 0.61 -3.46 19.91
N ALA A 83 -0.33 -3.91 20.75
CA ALA A 83 -1.08 -5.14 20.50
C ALA A 83 -1.90 -5.09 19.18
N ASP A 84 -2.32 -3.89 18.78
CA ASP A 84 -3.08 -3.59 17.57
C ASP A 84 -2.21 -2.95 16.47
N ALA A 85 -0.89 -3.18 16.49
CA ALA A 85 0.03 -2.66 15.48
C ALA A 85 -0.38 -3.06 14.05
N GLU A 86 -0.28 -2.10 13.13
CA GLU A 86 -0.58 -2.32 11.71
C GLU A 86 0.36 -3.36 11.09
N ILE A 87 1.65 -3.26 11.39
CA ILE A 87 2.68 -4.17 10.88
C ILE A 87 3.13 -5.11 12.01
N ARG A 88 3.03 -6.41 11.79
CA ARG A 88 3.32 -7.46 12.78
C ARG A 88 4.27 -8.47 12.17
N ILE A 89 5.52 -8.46 12.62
CA ILE A 89 6.64 -9.13 11.94
C ILE A 89 7.01 -10.41 12.67
N ALA A 90 6.85 -11.55 12.02
CA ALA A 90 7.40 -12.83 12.45
C ALA A 90 8.78 -13.10 11.83
N PHE A 91 9.49 -14.10 12.36
CA PHE A 91 10.82 -14.53 11.89
C PHE A 91 10.90 -16.05 11.77
N ASP A 92 9.86 -16.66 11.19
CA ASP A 92 9.81 -18.10 10.98
C ASP A 92 10.65 -18.48 9.74
N PRO A 93 11.79 -19.18 9.90
CA PRO A 93 12.64 -19.55 8.78
C PRO A 93 12.02 -20.60 7.86
N SER A 94 10.95 -21.28 8.29
CA SER A 94 10.21 -22.24 7.49
C SER A 94 9.10 -21.61 6.65
N ASP A 95 8.79 -20.33 6.89
CA ASP A 95 7.68 -19.61 6.25
C ASP A 95 8.14 -18.50 5.28
N GLY A 96 9.38 -18.59 4.78
CA GLY A 96 9.92 -17.66 3.77
C GLY A 96 10.01 -16.20 4.23
N ALA A 97 10.15 -15.25 3.30
CA ALA A 97 10.02 -13.82 3.57
C ALA A 97 8.84 -13.26 2.78
N TRP A 98 7.94 -12.52 3.44
CA TRP A 98 6.71 -12.01 2.83
C TRP A 98 6.09 -10.86 3.61
N SER A 99 5.22 -10.09 2.95
CA SER A 99 4.34 -9.09 3.58
C SER A 99 2.99 -9.03 2.87
N TYR A 100 1.95 -8.59 3.59
CA TYR A 100 0.76 -8.06 2.94
C TYR A 100 1.01 -6.67 2.37
N ILE A 101 0.21 -6.27 1.38
CA ILE A 101 0.41 -5.02 0.65
C ILE A 101 -0.36 -3.87 1.32
N GLY A 102 0.40 -2.90 1.85
CA GLY A 102 -0.14 -1.64 2.33
C GLY A 102 -1.23 -1.82 3.40
N THR A 103 -2.38 -1.19 3.17
CA THR A 103 -3.52 -1.21 4.11
C THR A 103 -4.15 -2.58 4.32
N ASP A 104 -3.81 -3.60 3.53
CA ASP A 104 -4.32 -4.97 3.71
C ASP A 104 -3.89 -5.60 5.02
N CYS A 105 -2.74 -5.15 5.56
CA CYS A 105 -2.27 -5.50 6.90
C CYS A 105 -3.36 -5.35 7.98
N ARG A 106 -4.35 -4.47 7.76
CA ARG A 106 -5.45 -4.19 8.68
C ARG A 106 -6.59 -5.20 8.64
N SER A 107 -6.71 -5.94 7.56
CA SER A 107 -7.73 -7.00 7.42
C SER A 107 -7.29 -8.29 8.10
N ILE A 108 -6.04 -8.36 8.57
CA ILE A 108 -5.46 -9.54 9.18
C ILE A 108 -5.74 -9.55 10.69
N PRO A 109 -6.18 -10.69 11.28
CA PRO A 109 -6.36 -10.83 12.72
C PRO A 109 -5.14 -10.36 13.53
N LEU A 110 -5.38 -9.70 14.67
CA LEU A 110 -4.33 -9.08 15.49
C LEU A 110 -3.33 -10.07 16.07
N ASN A 111 -3.70 -11.34 16.19
CA ASN A 111 -2.84 -12.43 16.67
C ASN A 111 -2.03 -13.11 15.55
N GLN A 112 -2.14 -12.65 14.30
CA GLN A 112 -1.40 -13.19 13.15
C GLN A 112 -0.39 -12.17 12.62
N PRO A 113 0.77 -12.63 12.08
CA PRO A 113 1.72 -11.76 11.42
C PRO A 113 1.12 -11.14 10.15
N THR A 114 1.55 -9.92 9.84
CA THR A 114 1.31 -9.28 8.53
C THR A 114 2.56 -9.24 7.66
N MET A 115 3.69 -9.66 8.22
CA MET A 115 4.97 -9.82 7.55
C MET A 115 5.73 -10.96 8.22
N ASN A 116 6.50 -11.72 7.45
CA ASN A 116 7.49 -12.66 7.96
C ASN A 116 8.85 -12.38 7.33
N LEU A 117 9.90 -12.43 8.15
CA LEU A 117 11.28 -12.27 7.72
C LEU A 117 12.04 -13.55 8.06
N GLY A 118 11.72 -14.65 7.36
CA GLY A 118 12.36 -15.95 7.54
C GLY A 118 13.83 -15.99 7.14
N PHE A 119 14.28 -15.00 6.36
CA PHE A 119 15.69 -14.70 6.11
C PHE A 119 15.86 -13.17 5.98
N LEU A 120 17.09 -12.68 6.19
CA LEU A 120 17.42 -11.25 6.23
C LEU A 120 18.69 -10.95 5.42
N ASP A 121 18.98 -11.79 4.42
CA ASP A 121 20.13 -11.56 3.54
C ASP A 121 19.90 -10.29 2.72
N GLY A 122 20.93 -9.44 2.60
CA GLY A 122 20.87 -8.25 1.75
C GLY A 122 19.76 -7.26 2.14
N GLY A 123 19.00 -6.80 1.15
CA GLY A 123 17.91 -5.83 1.30
C GLY A 123 16.52 -6.43 1.58
N THR A 124 16.45 -7.69 2.03
CA THR A 124 15.17 -8.42 2.20
C THR A 124 14.16 -7.68 3.08
N ALA A 125 14.58 -7.12 4.22
CA ALA A 125 13.63 -6.40 5.08
C ALA A 125 13.12 -5.12 4.40
N ALA A 126 13.97 -4.37 3.69
CA ALA A 126 13.56 -3.20 2.92
C ALA A 126 12.53 -3.57 1.86
N HIS A 127 12.71 -4.69 1.17
CA HIS A 127 11.75 -5.24 0.21
C HIS A 127 10.37 -5.47 0.85
N GLU A 128 10.32 -6.22 1.96
CA GLU A 128 9.05 -6.51 2.64
C GLU A 128 8.39 -5.24 3.21
N PHE A 129 9.17 -4.29 3.71
CA PHE A 129 8.63 -2.99 4.11
C PHE A 129 8.10 -2.18 2.92
N GLY A 130 8.66 -2.37 1.72
CA GLY A 130 8.12 -1.83 0.47
C GLY A 130 6.69 -2.32 0.22
N HIS A 131 6.45 -3.63 0.35
CA HIS A 131 5.11 -4.20 0.30
C HIS A 131 4.20 -3.64 1.40
N ALA A 132 4.68 -3.60 2.65
CA ALA A 132 3.91 -3.09 3.78
C ALA A 132 3.50 -1.61 3.62
N ILE A 133 4.18 -0.83 2.78
CA ILE A 133 3.81 0.55 2.44
C ILE A 133 3.10 0.68 1.08
N GLY A 134 2.73 -0.44 0.47
CA GLY A 134 1.85 -0.48 -0.70
C GLY A 134 2.58 -0.57 -2.04
N LEU A 135 3.86 -0.92 -2.07
CA LEU A 135 4.55 -1.27 -3.32
C LEU A 135 4.25 -2.70 -3.72
N ALA A 136 4.23 -2.96 -5.03
CA ALA A 136 4.18 -4.29 -5.60
C ALA A 136 5.49 -4.58 -6.34
N HIS A 137 5.63 -5.82 -6.80
CA HIS A 137 6.82 -6.29 -7.50
C HIS A 137 7.12 -5.58 -8.82
N GLU A 138 8.38 -5.19 -9.02
CA GLU A 138 8.82 -4.50 -10.23
C GLU A 138 8.71 -5.40 -11.49
N HIS A 139 8.88 -6.73 -11.35
CA HIS A 139 8.72 -7.68 -12.47
C HIS A 139 7.29 -7.79 -12.99
N GLN A 140 6.31 -7.32 -12.23
CA GLN A 140 4.91 -7.26 -12.64
C GLN A 140 4.58 -5.96 -13.38
N SER A 141 5.58 -5.15 -13.73
CA SER A 141 5.37 -3.91 -14.48
C SER A 141 4.79 -4.20 -15.87
N PRO A 142 3.72 -3.49 -16.29
CA PRO A 142 3.25 -3.55 -17.67
C PRO A 142 4.27 -2.99 -18.67
N PHE A 143 5.26 -2.21 -18.22
CA PHE A 143 6.17 -1.45 -19.08
C PHE A 143 7.54 -2.15 -19.23
N GLY A 144 7.56 -3.22 -20.02
CA GLY A 144 8.75 -4.03 -20.25
C GLY A 144 8.84 -5.24 -19.31
N GLY A 145 10.03 -5.56 -18.82
CA GLY A 145 10.23 -6.62 -17.83
C GLY A 145 10.80 -7.92 -18.39
N ILE A 146 10.53 -9.02 -17.67
CA ILE A 146 11.24 -10.29 -17.85
C ILE A 146 10.60 -11.11 -18.97
N SER A 147 11.44 -11.66 -19.85
CA SER A 147 11.02 -12.60 -20.89
C SER A 147 10.94 -14.01 -20.31
N TRP A 148 9.81 -14.33 -19.69
CA TRP A 148 9.63 -15.57 -18.93
C TRP A 148 9.68 -16.83 -19.77
N ASN A 149 10.42 -17.84 -19.29
CA ASN A 149 10.21 -19.23 -19.65
C ASN A 149 9.17 -19.83 -18.69
N GLU A 150 7.88 -19.60 -18.97
CA GLU A 150 6.78 -19.97 -18.07
C GLU A 150 6.82 -21.44 -17.61
N LYS A 151 7.22 -22.36 -18.50
CA LYS A 151 7.31 -23.79 -18.15
C LYS A 151 8.35 -24.05 -17.05
N VAL A 152 9.50 -23.35 -17.12
CA VAL A 152 10.54 -23.45 -16.10
C VAL A 152 10.07 -22.78 -14.81
N VAL A 153 9.49 -21.58 -14.90
CA VAL A 153 8.97 -20.84 -13.73
C VAL A 153 7.93 -21.68 -12.97
N LEU A 154 6.93 -22.22 -13.68
CA LEU A 154 5.88 -23.07 -13.09
C LEU A 154 6.48 -24.31 -12.41
N LYS A 155 7.40 -25.00 -13.09
CA LYS A 155 8.04 -26.20 -12.57
C LYS A 155 8.86 -25.93 -11.31
N GLU A 156 9.66 -24.86 -11.30
CA GLU A 156 10.56 -24.56 -10.19
C GLU A 156 9.79 -24.07 -8.96
N LEU A 157 8.77 -23.22 -9.14
CA LEU A 157 7.96 -22.68 -8.06
C LEU A 157 6.91 -23.65 -7.50
N ALA A 158 6.49 -24.67 -8.27
CA ALA A 158 5.70 -25.77 -7.75
C ALA A 158 6.51 -26.73 -6.85
N GLY A 159 7.84 -26.65 -6.88
CA GLY A 159 8.73 -27.43 -6.03
C GLY A 159 9.11 -26.72 -4.73
N SER A 160 9.92 -27.42 -3.91
CA SER A 160 10.50 -26.84 -2.70
C SER A 160 11.29 -25.56 -2.98
N PRO A 161 11.23 -24.53 -2.10
CA PRO A 161 10.49 -24.48 -0.84
C PRO A 161 9.04 -23.96 -0.95
N ASN A 162 8.61 -23.50 -2.13
CA ASN A 162 7.37 -22.73 -2.27
C ASN A 162 6.12 -23.62 -2.34
N PHE A 163 6.19 -24.72 -3.09
CA PHE A 163 5.07 -25.64 -3.30
C PHE A 163 3.78 -24.94 -3.77
N TRP A 164 3.91 -23.92 -4.60
CA TRP A 164 2.77 -23.13 -5.07
C TRP A 164 1.97 -23.85 -6.15
N ASP A 165 0.67 -23.61 -6.15
CA ASP A 165 -0.17 -23.96 -7.30
C ASP A 165 0.07 -23.00 -8.47
N GLU A 166 -0.37 -23.41 -9.66
CA GLU A 166 -0.20 -22.64 -10.88
C GLU A 166 -0.88 -21.26 -10.82
N ALA A 167 -2.04 -21.15 -10.16
CA ALA A 167 -2.76 -19.89 -10.04
C ALA A 167 -1.95 -18.85 -9.25
N THR A 168 -1.36 -19.28 -8.13
CA THR A 168 -0.48 -18.49 -7.28
C THR A 168 0.77 -18.05 -8.04
N ILE A 169 1.41 -18.96 -8.77
CA ILE A 169 2.61 -18.66 -9.58
C ILE A 169 2.29 -17.64 -10.68
N ARG A 170 1.18 -17.86 -11.39
CA ARG A 170 0.74 -16.95 -12.44
C ARG A 170 0.49 -15.58 -11.88
N HIS A 171 -0.23 -15.47 -10.78
CA HIS A 171 -0.56 -14.18 -10.19
C HIS A 171 0.66 -13.43 -9.63
N ASN A 172 1.57 -14.11 -8.93
CA ASN A 172 2.66 -13.45 -8.20
C ASN A 172 3.92 -13.21 -9.06
N VAL A 173 4.12 -13.99 -10.13
CA VAL A 173 5.37 -13.95 -10.90
C VAL A 173 5.13 -13.64 -12.38
N LEU A 174 4.17 -14.30 -13.02
CA LEU A 174 4.01 -14.20 -14.47
C LEU A 174 3.08 -13.06 -14.89
N ALA A 175 2.09 -12.75 -14.06
CA ALA A 175 1.11 -11.72 -14.31
C ALA A 175 1.74 -10.34 -14.18
N LYS A 176 1.40 -9.49 -15.14
CA LYS A 176 1.69 -8.06 -15.10
C LYS A 176 0.44 -7.31 -14.68
N TYR A 177 0.59 -6.26 -13.91
CA TYR A 177 -0.50 -5.33 -13.66
C TYR A 177 -0.92 -4.63 -14.94
N SER A 178 -2.19 -4.27 -15.07
CA SER A 178 -2.63 -3.36 -16.13
C SER A 178 -2.26 -1.91 -15.81
N VAL A 179 -2.11 -1.07 -16.84
CA VAL A 179 -1.64 0.33 -16.67
C VAL A 179 -2.59 1.16 -15.79
N ASP A 180 -3.86 0.84 -15.77
CA ASP A 180 -4.90 1.49 -14.99
C ASP A 180 -4.99 0.99 -13.53
N GLN A 181 -4.38 -0.15 -13.19
CA GLN A 181 -4.41 -0.73 -11.84
C GLN A 181 -3.31 -0.22 -10.91
N VAL A 182 -2.27 0.39 -11.45
CA VAL A 182 -1.07 0.75 -10.70
C VAL A 182 -0.63 2.19 -10.96
N ASN A 183 -0.07 2.82 -9.94
CA ASN A 183 0.94 3.85 -10.16
C ASN A 183 2.25 3.08 -10.43
N GLY A 184 2.98 3.26 -11.56
CA GLY A 184 3.96 2.25 -12.09
C GLY A 184 5.17 2.79 -12.88
N THR A 185 6.34 2.07 -12.93
CA THR A 185 7.58 2.40 -13.73
C THR A 185 7.77 1.80 -15.10
N ASP A 186 8.71 2.38 -15.89
CA ASP A 186 9.57 1.63 -16.80
C ASP A 186 10.44 0.69 -15.96
N PHE A 187 10.41 -0.60 -16.25
CA PHE A 187 11.14 -1.61 -15.47
C PHE A 187 12.52 -1.14 -14.94
N ASP A 188 12.63 -1.06 -13.60
CA ASP A 188 13.88 -0.73 -12.90
C ASP A 188 14.66 -2.00 -12.50
N PRO A 189 15.73 -2.36 -13.22
CA PRO A 189 16.55 -3.53 -12.87
C PRO A 189 17.29 -3.39 -11.53
N GLU A 190 17.35 -2.19 -10.96
CA GLU A 190 18.01 -1.90 -9.69
C GLU A 190 17.03 -1.74 -8.52
N SER A 191 15.72 -1.83 -8.76
CA SER A 191 14.71 -1.66 -7.72
C SER A 191 14.88 -2.70 -6.62
N ILE A 192 14.78 -2.26 -5.37
CA ILE A 192 14.68 -3.18 -4.23
C ILE A 192 13.48 -4.12 -4.39
N MET A 193 12.42 -3.69 -5.08
CA MET A 193 11.19 -4.46 -5.32
C MET A 193 11.31 -5.46 -6.48
N LEU A 194 12.50 -5.63 -7.08
CA LEU A 194 12.76 -6.63 -8.10
C LEU A 194 13.36 -7.91 -7.50
N TYR A 195 12.68 -9.04 -7.71
CA TYR A 195 13.22 -10.35 -7.35
C TYR A 195 14.42 -10.75 -8.19
N PHE A 196 15.31 -11.54 -7.57
CA PHE A 196 16.31 -12.31 -8.29
C PHE A 196 15.66 -13.50 -8.99
N PHE A 197 15.80 -13.56 -10.31
CA PHE A 197 15.38 -14.65 -11.16
C PHE A 197 16.57 -15.10 -11.99
N PRO A 198 16.93 -16.39 -11.96
CA PRO A 198 18.08 -16.88 -12.69
C PRO A 198 17.82 -16.86 -14.20
N ALA A 199 18.89 -16.75 -14.99
CA ALA A 199 18.83 -16.74 -16.46
C ALA A 199 18.11 -17.97 -17.05
N THR A 200 18.11 -19.10 -16.34
CA THR A 200 17.42 -20.32 -16.76
C THR A 200 15.89 -20.18 -16.75
N TRP A 201 15.35 -19.19 -16.03
CA TRP A 201 13.91 -18.90 -15.97
C TRP A 201 13.46 -17.94 -17.07
N THR A 202 14.38 -17.47 -17.91
CA THR A 202 14.09 -16.54 -19.00
C THR A 202 14.39 -17.17 -20.36
N THR A 203 13.69 -16.72 -21.41
CA THR A 203 13.89 -17.22 -22.78
C THR A 203 15.11 -16.59 -23.46
N ASN A 204 15.56 -15.44 -22.97
CA ASN A 204 16.70 -14.70 -23.50
C ASN A 204 18.00 -14.93 -22.71
N GLY A 205 17.98 -15.76 -21.66
CA GLY A 205 19.16 -16.07 -20.85
C GLY A 205 19.66 -14.92 -19.98
N ILE A 206 18.84 -13.90 -19.75
CA ILE A 206 19.16 -12.76 -18.88
C ILE A 206 18.60 -13.05 -17.47
N ALA A 207 19.46 -13.00 -16.46
CA ALA A 207 19.05 -13.04 -15.05
C ALA A 207 18.77 -11.63 -14.53
N THR A 208 17.96 -11.51 -13.48
CA THR A 208 17.95 -10.29 -12.64
C THR A 208 19.00 -10.41 -11.53
N LYS A 209 19.26 -9.32 -10.81
CA LYS A 209 20.23 -9.28 -9.70
C LYS A 209 19.49 -9.14 -8.37
N ALA A 210 20.08 -9.67 -7.29
CA ALA A 210 19.63 -9.32 -5.95
C ALA A 210 20.01 -7.86 -5.66
N ASN A 211 19.02 -7.04 -5.32
CA ASN A 211 19.20 -5.63 -4.99
C ASN A 211 19.17 -5.47 -3.48
N ASP A 212 20.23 -4.89 -2.91
CA ASP A 212 20.40 -4.83 -1.45
C ASP A 212 20.09 -3.44 -0.86
N VAL A 213 19.80 -2.46 -1.71
CA VAL A 213 19.54 -1.07 -1.34
C VAL A 213 18.43 -0.48 -2.20
N LEU A 214 17.77 0.57 -1.70
CA LEU A 214 16.80 1.34 -2.47
C LEU A 214 17.46 2.01 -3.68
N SER A 215 16.91 1.78 -4.87
CA SER A 215 17.34 2.43 -6.10
C SER A 215 17.02 3.92 -6.08
N SER A 216 17.57 4.69 -7.04
CA SER A 216 17.18 6.09 -7.20
C SER A 216 15.70 6.24 -7.57
N LEU A 217 15.15 5.25 -8.28
CA LEU A 217 13.78 5.27 -8.79
C LEU A 217 12.78 4.86 -7.70
N ASP A 218 13.15 3.89 -6.85
CA ASP A 218 12.39 3.55 -5.63
C ASP A 218 12.15 4.80 -4.77
N LYS A 219 13.22 5.56 -4.52
CA LYS A 219 13.18 6.78 -3.70
C LYS A 219 12.35 7.88 -4.37
N LEU A 220 12.48 8.04 -5.68
CA LEU A 220 11.74 9.05 -6.43
C LEU A 220 10.24 8.72 -6.48
N PHE A 221 9.89 7.46 -6.67
CA PHE A 221 8.50 7.05 -6.73
C PHE A 221 7.82 7.15 -5.37
N ILE A 222 8.44 6.62 -4.30
CA ILE A 222 7.82 6.62 -2.97
C ILE A 222 7.63 8.03 -2.40
N SER A 223 8.51 8.97 -2.76
CA SER A 223 8.39 10.40 -2.40
C SER A 223 7.55 11.22 -3.37
N GLY A 224 7.06 10.60 -4.46
CA GLY A 224 6.28 11.26 -5.49
C GLY A 224 4.85 11.59 -5.05
N ALA A 225 4.20 12.50 -5.79
CA ALA A 225 2.88 13.03 -5.47
C ALA A 225 1.75 11.98 -5.34
N LYS A 226 1.95 10.79 -5.93
CA LYS A 226 0.99 9.68 -5.91
C LYS A 226 1.19 8.69 -4.74
N MET A 227 2.26 8.86 -3.97
CA MET A 227 2.63 7.99 -2.85
C MET A 227 2.70 8.82 -1.57
N TYR A 228 3.91 9.08 -1.04
CA TYR A 228 4.10 9.72 0.25
C TYR A 228 4.97 10.99 0.15
N PRO A 229 4.51 12.05 -0.54
CA PRO A 229 5.26 13.28 -0.70
C PRO A 229 5.34 14.07 0.61
N ARG A 230 6.54 14.54 0.99
CA ARG A 230 6.72 15.41 2.18
C ARG A 230 6.03 16.77 2.06
N SER A 231 5.92 17.29 0.84
CA SER A 231 5.28 18.56 0.54
C SER A 231 3.78 18.44 0.21
N GLY A 232 3.25 17.22 0.12
CA GLY A 232 1.83 17.01 -0.18
C GLY A 232 0.94 17.15 1.05
N PRO A 233 -0.39 17.12 0.84
CA PRO A 233 -1.36 17.06 1.94
C PRO A 233 -0.98 15.92 2.89
N SER A 234 -0.92 16.23 4.18
CA SER A 234 -0.59 15.30 5.24
C SER A 234 -1.56 15.49 6.38
N LEU A 235 -1.54 14.56 7.33
CA LEU A 235 -2.38 14.65 8.52
C LEU A 235 -2.05 15.89 9.37
N GLU A 236 -0.80 16.39 9.30
CA GLU A 236 -0.37 17.62 9.96
C GLU A 236 -0.97 18.88 9.30
N THR A 237 -1.30 18.81 8.00
CA THR A 237 -1.89 19.92 7.23
C THR A 237 -3.38 19.72 6.95
N ALA A 238 -4.00 18.70 7.55
CA ALA A 238 -5.40 18.37 7.32
C ALA A 238 -6.33 19.53 7.74
N THR A 239 -7.30 19.85 6.87
CA THR A 239 -8.26 20.94 7.09
C THR A 239 -9.18 20.60 8.27
N VAL A 240 -9.23 21.49 9.26
CA VAL A 240 -10.08 21.29 10.45
C VAL A 240 -11.55 21.57 10.12
N LEU A 241 -12.41 20.58 10.32
CA LEU A 241 -13.86 20.71 10.23
C LEU A 241 -14.48 20.87 11.62
N LYS A 242 -15.37 21.84 11.75
CA LYS A 242 -16.19 22.02 12.95
C LYS A 242 -17.43 21.15 12.87
N VAL A 243 -17.61 20.23 13.82
CA VAL A 243 -18.84 19.43 13.94
C VAL A 243 -20.03 20.36 14.16
N GLY A 244 -21.06 20.22 13.32
CA GLY A 244 -22.28 21.05 13.37
C GLY A 244 -22.09 22.46 12.79
N ALA A 245 -21.09 22.68 11.94
CA ALA A 245 -20.96 23.95 11.22
C ALA A 245 -22.21 24.26 10.37
N ALA A 246 -22.66 25.52 10.42
CA ALA A 246 -23.84 25.96 9.67
C ALA A 246 -23.61 25.93 8.16
N ARG A 247 -22.39 26.26 7.72
CA ARG A 247 -21.97 26.22 6.31
C ARG A 247 -21.10 24.99 6.06
N ARG A 248 -21.24 24.41 4.87
CA ARG A 248 -20.34 23.36 4.36
C ARG A 248 -19.00 23.99 4.00
N THR A 249 -17.91 23.25 4.16
CA THR A 249 -16.57 23.69 3.76
C THR A 249 -16.40 23.44 2.26
N PRO A 250 -16.18 24.47 1.42
CA PRO A 250 -15.88 24.27 0.01
C PRO A 250 -14.47 23.71 -0.18
N ALA A 251 -14.31 22.86 -1.19
CA ALA A 251 -13.05 22.22 -1.54
C ALA A 251 -13.03 21.83 -3.03
N SER A 252 -11.88 21.35 -3.50
CA SER A 252 -11.74 20.83 -4.85
C SER A 252 -10.60 19.85 -4.93
N ILE A 253 -10.82 18.72 -5.61
CA ILE A 253 -9.74 17.89 -6.13
C ILE A 253 -9.14 18.66 -7.31
N GLY A 254 -8.06 19.39 -7.07
CA GLY A 254 -7.42 20.29 -8.04
C GLY A 254 -6.48 19.57 -9.01
N LYS A 255 -5.99 18.38 -8.68
CA LYS A 255 -5.10 17.58 -9.53
C LYS A 255 -5.50 16.10 -9.53
N ALA A 256 -5.25 15.43 -10.65
CA ALA A 256 -5.41 13.98 -10.76
C ALA A 256 -4.63 13.24 -9.66
N GLY A 257 -5.31 12.34 -8.94
CA GLY A 257 -4.76 11.57 -7.83
C GLY A 257 -4.61 12.34 -6.52
N GLU A 258 -5.03 13.60 -6.45
CA GLU A 258 -5.05 14.37 -5.20
C GLU A 258 -6.02 13.77 -4.19
N GLN A 259 -5.63 13.89 -2.92
CA GLN A 259 -6.44 13.50 -1.77
C GLN A 259 -6.53 14.68 -0.82
N ASP A 260 -7.74 15.09 -0.51
CA ASP A 260 -8.00 16.08 0.52
C ASP A 260 -8.14 15.38 1.87
N LEU A 261 -7.41 15.90 2.87
CA LEU A 261 -7.47 15.41 4.24
C LEU A 261 -8.16 16.42 5.14
N TYR A 262 -9.08 15.91 5.95
CA TYR A 262 -9.83 16.67 6.94
C TYR A 262 -9.66 16.04 8.31
N GLN A 263 -9.73 16.86 9.35
CA GLN A 263 -9.77 16.42 10.74
C GLN A 263 -10.93 17.07 11.50
N PHE A 264 -11.54 16.35 12.43
CA PHE A 264 -12.57 16.89 13.32
C PHE A 264 -12.57 16.18 14.67
N VAL A 265 -13.04 16.88 15.71
CA VAL A 265 -13.10 16.34 17.07
C VAL A 265 -14.54 16.03 17.43
N VAL A 266 -14.79 14.80 17.89
CA VAL A 266 -16.04 14.40 18.52
C VAL A 266 -15.87 14.54 20.03
N THR A 267 -16.69 15.40 20.65
CA THR A 267 -16.65 15.62 22.11
C THR A 267 -17.78 14.91 22.85
N THR A 268 -18.92 14.67 22.18
CA THR A 268 -20.01 13.84 22.74
C THR A 268 -20.19 12.64 21.84
N PRO A 269 -20.07 11.42 22.40
CA PRO A 269 -20.34 10.20 21.66
C PRO A 269 -21.74 10.18 21.05
N GLY A 270 -21.88 9.51 19.90
CA GLY A 270 -23.17 9.32 19.25
C GLY A 270 -23.05 9.24 17.74
N LYS A 271 -24.21 9.21 17.07
CA LYS A 271 -24.28 9.18 15.62
C LYS A 271 -23.78 10.49 15.02
N HIS A 272 -22.82 10.39 14.12
CA HIS A 272 -22.32 11.49 13.32
C HIS A 272 -22.47 11.15 11.84
N ILE A 273 -22.70 12.19 11.04
CA ILE A 273 -22.81 12.11 9.59
C ILE A 273 -21.72 13.00 9.01
N ILE A 274 -20.90 12.41 8.16
CA ILE A 274 -19.92 13.09 7.32
C ILE A 274 -20.45 12.95 5.90
N ASP A 275 -20.67 14.05 5.20
CA ASP A 275 -21.26 14.02 3.85
C ASP A 275 -20.65 15.05 2.91
N THR A 276 -20.40 14.65 1.66
CA THR A 276 -20.01 15.55 0.58
C THR A 276 -21.23 15.99 -0.24
N GLN A 277 -21.09 17.11 -0.95
CA GLN A 277 -22.08 17.59 -1.93
C GLN A 277 -21.36 18.31 -3.08
N GLY A 278 -21.87 18.16 -4.29
CA GLY A 278 -21.33 18.76 -5.50
C GLY A 278 -21.66 17.92 -6.73
N SER A 279 -21.14 18.31 -7.89
CA SER A 279 -21.23 17.54 -9.13
C SER A 279 -20.07 16.55 -9.32
N THR A 280 -19.08 16.58 -8.43
CA THR A 280 -17.88 15.74 -8.52
C THR A 280 -18.14 14.39 -7.87
N ASP A 281 -17.81 13.32 -8.57
CA ASP A 281 -17.88 11.95 -8.05
C ASP A 281 -16.70 11.71 -7.10
N VAL A 282 -16.99 11.54 -5.81
CA VAL A 282 -15.97 11.48 -4.75
C VAL A 282 -16.14 10.26 -3.88
N VAL A 283 -15.01 9.65 -3.52
CA VAL A 283 -14.92 8.57 -2.55
C VAL A 283 -14.38 9.13 -1.24
N MET A 284 -15.00 8.77 -0.13
CA MET A 284 -14.59 9.18 1.21
C MET A 284 -14.21 7.98 2.08
N LYS A 285 -13.11 8.10 2.81
CA LYS A 285 -12.70 7.19 3.89
C LYS A 285 -12.73 7.94 5.22
N LEU A 286 -13.25 7.30 6.27
CA LEU A 286 -13.26 7.84 7.64
C LEU A 286 -12.34 7.01 8.53
N PHE A 287 -11.47 7.66 9.30
CA PHE A 287 -10.54 7.05 10.24
C PHE A 287 -10.72 7.60 11.67
N GLY A 288 -10.40 6.81 12.68
CA GLY A 288 -10.34 7.23 14.08
C GLY A 288 -10.86 6.17 15.07
N PRO A 289 -11.15 6.57 16.33
CA PRO A 289 -10.66 7.79 16.95
C PRO A 289 -9.14 7.77 17.12
N ASP A 290 -8.50 8.94 17.08
CA ASP A 290 -7.08 9.22 17.38
C ASP A 290 -6.08 8.35 16.61
N SER A 291 -6.54 7.77 15.50
CA SER A 291 -5.78 6.91 14.62
C SER A 291 -6.07 7.29 13.18
N THR A 292 -5.00 7.52 12.44
CA THR A 292 -5.03 7.92 11.03
C THR A 292 -4.95 6.71 10.10
N THR A 293 -4.70 5.55 10.68
CA THR A 293 -4.62 4.25 10.03
C THR A 293 -5.89 3.44 10.27
N ASN A 294 -6.62 3.65 11.36
CA ASN A 294 -7.85 2.93 11.69
C ASN A 294 -9.09 3.42 10.92
N LEU A 295 -9.28 2.96 9.67
CA LEU A 295 -10.51 3.09 8.89
C LEU A 295 -11.71 2.49 9.62
N ILE A 296 -12.73 3.31 9.75
CA ILE A 296 -14.06 3.00 10.28
C ILE A 296 -15.01 2.63 9.13
N ALA A 297 -14.99 3.41 8.04
CA ALA A 297 -15.89 3.23 6.91
C ALA A 297 -15.33 3.86 5.62
N THR A 298 -15.75 3.34 4.48
CA THR A 298 -15.57 3.93 3.16
C THR A 298 -16.94 4.07 2.51
N ASP A 299 -17.16 5.15 1.76
CA ASP A 299 -18.40 5.37 1.00
C ASP A 299 -18.12 6.25 -0.22
N ASP A 300 -18.87 6.05 -1.31
CA ASP A 300 -18.75 6.78 -2.57
C ASP A 300 -20.08 7.38 -3.07
N ASP A 301 -21.21 6.71 -2.87
CA ASP A 301 -22.49 7.15 -3.47
C ASP A 301 -23.72 7.13 -2.53
N SER A 302 -23.56 6.91 -1.22
CA SER A 302 -24.70 6.89 -0.28
C SER A 302 -25.30 8.28 0.02
N GLY A 303 -24.76 9.34 -0.57
CA GLY A 303 -25.23 10.73 -0.46
C GLY A 303 -26.18 11.13 -1.58
N LEU A 304 -26.18 12.43 -1.92
CA LEU A 304 -27.00 12.93 -3.03
C LEU A 304 -26.22 12.80 -4.34
N GLY A 305 -26.72 12.00 -5.28
CA GLY A 305 -26.00 11.70 -6.52
C GLY A 305 -24.73 10.90 -6.23
N SER A 306 -23.62 11.23 -6.89
CA SER A 306 -22.31 10.57 -6.73
C SER A 306 -21.49 11.10 -5.55
N ASN A 307 -22.16 11.50 -4.46
CA ASN A 307 -21.49 12.06 -3.29
C ASN A 307 -21.45 11.05 -2.15
N ALA A 308 -20.30 10.93 -1.50
CA ALA A 308 -20.13 10.10 -0.33
C ALA A 308 -20.88 10.62 0.91
N ARG A 309 -21.42 9.69 1.69
CA ARG A 309 -22.06 9.91 2.99
C ARG A 309 -21.77 8.75 3.95
N ILE A 310 -20.98 9.02 4.99
CA ILE A 310 -20.73 8.08 6.09
C ILE A 310 -21.58 8.48 7.30
N ALA A 311 -22.40 7.55 7.79
CA ALA A 311 -23.14 7.69 9.05
C ALA A 311 -22.65 6.63 10.05
N ALA A 312 -21.98 7.05 11.12
CA ALA A 312 -21.35 6.15 12.08
C ALA A 312 -21.58 6.59 13.54
N SER A 313 -21.66 5.62 14.45
CA SER A 313 -21.63 5.87 15.89
C SER A 313 -20.19 6.07 16.33
N LEU A 314 -19.84 7.31 16.67
CA LEU A 314 -18.48 7.71 17.01
C LEU A 314 -18.35 7.93 18.52
N SER A 315 -17.28 7.42 19.13
CA SER A 315 -16.88 7.79 20.50
C SER A 315 -16.21 9.16 20.51
N ALA A 316 -15.94 9.70 21.70
CA ALA A 316 -15.11 10.91 21.80
C ALA A 316 -13.69 10.62 21.26
N GLY A 317 -13.09 11.62 20.61
CA GLY A 317 -11.76 11.52 20.02
C GLY A 317 -11.63 12.34 18.72
N THR A 318 -10.44 12.27 18.13
CA THR A 318 -10.12 12.93 16.85
C THR A 318 -10.36 11.98 15.69
N TYR A 319 -10.99 12.46 14.63
CA TYR A 319 -11.31 11.67 13.44
C TYR A 319 -10.77 12.35 12.20
N TYR A 320 -10.49 11.54 11.18
CA TYR A 320 -9.90 12.00 9.93
C TYR A 320 -10.76 11.53 8.76
N ALA A 321 -11.09 12.44 7.85
CA ALA A 321 -11.74 12.08 6.59
C ALA A 321 -10.76 12.32 5.43
N GLN A 322 -10.59 11.32 4.59
CA GLN A 322 -9.88 11.42 3.32
C GLN A 322 -10.92 11.45 2.21
N VAL A 323 -10.86 12.44 1.34
CA VAL A 323 -11.69 12.54 0.14
C VAL A 323 -10.81 12.54 -1.09
N ARG A 324 -11.20 11.78 -2.10
CA ARG A 324 -10.57 11.76 -3.42
C ARG A 324 -11.63 11.68 -4.51
N HIS A 325 -11.26 12.02 -5.73
CA HIS A 325 -12.11 11.72 -6.88
C HIS A 325 -12.24 10.19 -7.07
N PHE A 326 -13.41 9.71 -7.52
CA PHE A 326 -13.66 8.30 -7.82
C PHE A 326 -12.70 7.77 -8.88
N ASP A 327 -12.66 8.43 -10.04
CA ASP A 327 -11.62 8.26 -11.06
C ASP A 327 -10.31 8.92 -10.64
N ALA A 328 -9.19 8.19 -10.74
CA ALA A 328 -7.85 8.71 -10.42
C ALA A 328 -7.37 9.85 -11.33
N ALA A 329 -7.91 9.98 -12.53
CA ALA A 329 -7.62 11.11 -13.43
C ALA A 329 -8.54 12.31 -13.20
N GLY A 330 -9.63 12.12 -12.46
CA GLY A 330 -10.66 13.12 -12.27
C GLY A 330 -10.26 14.25 -11.31
N THR A 331 -10.89 15.40 -11.53
CA THR A 331 -10.76 16.62 -10.73
C THR A 331 -12.13 17.28 -10.63
N GLY A 332 -12.34 18.14 -9.64
CA GLY A 332 -13.61 18.83 -9.50
C GLY A 332 -13.87 19.43 -8.13
N ALA A 333 -14.82 20.35 -8.09
CA ALA A 333 -15.24 21.04 -6.87
C ALA A 333 -16.29 20.23 -6.09
N TYR A 334 -16.22 20.29 -4.77
CA TYR A 334 -17.21 19.71 -3.87
C TYR A 334 -17.25 20.51 -2.56
N THR A 335 -18.13 20.10 -1.66
CA THR A 335 -18.17 20.63 -0.30
C THR A 335 -18.27 19.47 0.68
N ILE A 336 -17.73 19.63 1.89
CA ILE A 336 -17.82 18.63 2.96
C ILE A 336 -18.42 19.24 4.23
N ARG A 337 -19.11 18.41 5.02
CA ARG A 337 -19.59 18.79 6.36
C ARG A 337 -19.60 17.60 7.30
N VAL A 338 -19.42 17.88 8.59
CA VAL A 338 -19.65 16.93 9.69
C VAL A 338 -20.77 17.46 10.57
N ARG A 339 -21.74 16.62 10.92
CA ARG A 339 -22.87 16.96 11.80
C ARG A 339 -23.25 15.79 12.70
N ARG A 340 -23.98 16.08 13.77
CA ARG A 340 -24.69 15.05 14.52
C ARG A 340 -25.86 14.50 13.70
N GLY A 341 -26.06 13.19 13.80
CA GLY A 341 -27.01 12.41 13.02
C GLY A 341 -28.30 12.10 13.73
#